data_AF-A0AAC9X202-F1
#
_entry.id   AF-A0AAC9X202-F1
#
_cell.length_a   1.000
_cell.length_b   1.000
_cell.length_c   1.000
_cell.angle_alpha   90.00
_cell.angle_beta   90.00
_cell.angle_gamma   90.00
#
_symmetry.space_group_name_H-M   'P 1'
#
loop_
_entity.id
_entity.type
_entity.pdbx_description
1 polymer ?
#
loop_
_entity_poly.entity_id
_entity_poly.type
_entity_poly.pdbx_seq_one_letter_code
_entity_poly.pdbx_strand_id
1 'polypeptide(L)'
;MKIQTVLLLSAASVLCTVQARAADKCPGLTTPEIADCQKQGVDKAQKQMARYIAAAEGRIRQSADPEHALADFHTAQQHWAQYQKAECNAAYEAWSDGTIRFSMALTCMLRLTHSRTMDIWQMWLTYPDSTPPTLPKPVFADK
;
A
#
# COMPACT_ATOMS: atom_id res chain seq x y z
N MET A 1 -33.81 48.03 -38.47
CA MET A 1 -33.72 46.56 -38.55
C MET A 1 -32.28 46.14 -38.84
N LYS A 2 -31.55 45.73 -37.79
CA LYS A 2 -30.45 44.74 -37.73
C LYS A 2 -29.66 45.00 -36.44
N ILE A 3 -29.95 44.18 -35.43
CA ILE A 3 -29.28 44.17 -34.12
C ILE A 3 -28.01 43.31 -34.29
N GLN A 4 -26.84 43.89 -34.04
CA GLN A 4 -25.57 43.15 -33.99
C GLN A 4 -25.41 42.56 -32.58
N THR A 5 -25.52 41.24 -32.50
CA THR A 5 -25.32 40.47 -31.28
C THR A 5 -23.82 40.23 -31.10
N VAL A 6 -23.21 40.84 -30.08
CA VAL A 6 -21.84 40.54 -29.64
C VAL A 6 -21.89 39.25 -28.84
N LEU A 7 -21.29 38.18 -29.37
CA LEU A 7 -21.17 36.89 -28.70
C LEU A 7 -19.97 36.95 -27.73
N LEU A 8 -20.22 37.07 -26.43
CA LEU A 8 -19.22 36.96 -25.38
C LEU A 8 -18.88 35.49 -25.13
N LEU A 9 -17.72 35.03 -25.58
CA LEU A 9 -17.16 33.72 -25.21
C LEU A 9 -16.75 33.74 -23.73
N SER A 10 -17.56 33.11 -22.89
CA SER A 10 -17.23 32.84 -21.49
C SER A 10 -16.39 31.57 -21.41
N ALA A 11 -15.09 31.72 -21.15
CA ALA A 11 -14.20 30.60 -20.84
C ALA A 11 -14.53 30.07 -19.45
N ALA A 12 -15.27 28.97 -19.37
CA ALA A 12 -15.52 28.26 -18.11
C ALA A 12 -14.23 27.55 -17.68
N SER A 13 -13.47 28.19 -16.79
CA SER A 13 -12.33 27.57 -16.12
C SER A 13 -12.83 26.44 -15.22
N VAL A 14 -12.68 25.19 -15.69
CA VAL A 14 -12.92 23.99 -14.90
C VAL A 14 -11.86 23.95 -13.79
N LEU A 15 -12.26 24.30 -12.57
CA LEU A 15 -11.50 24.02 -11.36
C LEU A 15 -11.46 22.50 -11.18
N CYS A 16 -10.39 21.87 -11.66
CA CYS A 16 -10.04 20.51 -11.24
C CYS A 16 -9.74 20.56 -9.74
N THR A 17 -10.75 20.27 -8.91
CA THR A 17 -10.52 19.93 -7.51
C THR A 17 -9.80 18.59 -7.49
N VAL A 18 -8.46 18.63 -7.44
CA VAL A 18 -7.68 17.48 -7.01
C VAL A 18 -8.07 17.24 -5.56
N GLN A 19 -9.00 16.33 -5.32
CA GLN A 19 -9.23 15.81 -3.98
C GLN A 19 -7.94 15.09 -3.59
N ALA A 20 -7.11 15.75 -2.78
CA ALA A 20 -6.07 15.07 -2.03
C ALA A 20 -6.77 13.95 -1.26
N ARG A 21 -6.55 12.70 -1.67
CA ARG A 21 -7.06 11.54 -0.96
C ARG A 21 -6.33 11.50 0.36
N ALA A 22 -6.94 12.07 1.39
CA ALA A 22 -6.54 11.82 2.76
C ALA A 22 -6.67 10.31 2.95
N ALA A 23 -5.53 9.62 3.13
CA ALA A 23 -5.51 8.27 3.68
C ALA A 23 -6.50 8.26 4.85
N ASP A 24 -7.42 7.32 4.82
CA ASP A 24 -8.69 7.44 5.51
C ASP A 24 -8.49 7.65 7.01
N LYS A 25 -9.39 8.46 7.56
CA LYS A 25 -9.10 9.28 8.73
C LYS A 25 -9.11 8.43 9.98
N CYS A 26 -7.92 8.03 10.42
CA CYS A 26 -7.72 7.58 11.78
C CYS A 26 -8.37 8.58 12.76
N PRO A 27 -9.33 8.13 13.60
CA PRO A 27 -10.00 9.01 14.54
C PRO A 27 -9.01 9.48 15.62
N GLY A 28 -9.18 10.72 16.08
CA GLY A 28 -8.32 11.32 17.10
C GLY A 28 -8.35 12.84 17.02
N LEU A 29 -8.09 13.49 18.15
CA LEU A 29 -7.94 14.94 18.26
C LEU A 29 -6.47 15.35 18.38
N THR A 30 -5.61 14.40 18.71
CA THR A 30 -4.17 14.62 18.90
C THR A 30 -3.34 13.78 17.94
N THR A 31 -2.12 14.24 17.61
CA THR A 31 -1.21 13.48 16.74
C THR A 31 -0.88 12.08 17.28
N PRO A 32 -0.67 11.88 18.60
CA PRO A 32 -0.47 10.53 19.16
C PRO A 32 -1.65 9.57 18.91
N GLU A 33 -2.89 10.02 19.13
CA GLU A 33 -4.08 9.17 18.89
C GLU A 33 -4.19 8.73 17.42
N ILE A 34 -3.92 9.66 16.50
CA ILE A 34 -3.91 9.38 15.06
C ILE A 34 -2.80 8.38 14.73
N ALA A 35 -1.61 8.55 15.28
CA ALA A 35 -0.48 7.67 15.06
C ALA A 35 -0.72 6.25 15.61
N ASP A 36 -1.38 6.12 16.77
CA ASP A 36 -1.72 4.83 17.37
C ASP A 36 -2.72 4.06 16.49
N CYS A 37 -3.74 4.73 15.96
CA CYS A 37 -4.65 4.12 14.99
C CYS A 37 -3.90 3.69 13.71
N GLN A 38 -3.03 4.55 13.18
CA GLN A 38 -2.24 4.24 11.97
C GLN A 38 -1.34 3.02 12.20
N LYS A 39 -0.73 2.91 13.39
CA LYS A 39 0.06 1.75 13.79
C LYS A 39 -0.78 0.47 13.81
N GLN A 40 -2.00 0.51 14.34
CA GLN A 40 -2.90 -0.64 14.27
C GLN A 40 -3.24 -1.04 12.82
N GLY A 41 -3.36 -0.06 11.92
CA GLY A 41 -3.51 -0.29 10.48
C GLY A 41 -2.31 -1.05 9.90
N VAL A 42 -1.10 -0.61 10.19
CA VAL A 42 0.14 -1.30 9.80
C VAL A 42 0.18 -2.73 10.35
N ASP A 43 -0.14 -2.92 11.64
CA ASP A 43 -0.14 -4.25 12.26
C ASP A 43 -1.15 -5.20 11.60
N LYS A 44 -2.35 -4.71 11.25
CA LYS A 44 -3.36 -5.48 10.51
C LYS A 44 -2.86 -5.86 9.12
N ALA A 45 -2.25 -4.93 8.40
CA ALA A 45 -1.68 -5.18 7.08
C ALA A 45 -0.54 -6.20 7.14
N GLN A 46 0.33 -6.13 8.15
CA GLN A 46 1.42 -7.09 8.35
C GLN A 46 0.89 -8.48 8.69
N LYS A 47 -0.16 -8.59 9.53
CA LYS A 47 -0.84 -9.86 9.79
C LYS A 47 -1.46 -10.44 8.52
N GLN A 48 -2.07 -9.61 7.68
CA GLN A 48 -2.58 -10.06 6.38
C GLN A 48 -1.43 -10.56 5.51
N MET A 49 -0.35 -9.80 5.36
CA MET A 49 0.83 -10.22 4.58
C MET A 49 1.40 -11.56 5.08
N ALA A 50 1.49 -11.76 6.40
CA ALA A 50 1.95 -13.02 6.99
C ALA A 50 1.09 -14.22 6.56
N ARG A 51 -0.24 -14.06 6.45
CA ARG A 51 -1.13 -15.10 5.91
C ARG A 51 -0.81 -15.43 4.45
N TYR A 52 -0.46 -14.43 3.64
CA TYR A 52 -0.11 -14.63 2.24
C TYR A 52 1.28 -15.26 2.07
N ILE A 53 2.24 -14.88 2.91
CA ILE A 53 3.57 -15.53 3.00
C ILE A 53 3.40 -17.02 3.31
N ALA A 54 2.61 -17.37 4.33
CA ALA A 54 2.39 -18.77 4.70
C ALA A 54 1.75 -19.59 3.56
N ALA A 55 0.79 -19.01 2.84
CA ALA A 55 0.19 -19.64 1.66
C ALA A 55 1.20 -19.82 0.52
N ALA A 56 2.05 -18.82 0.28
CA ALA A 56 3.09 -18.87 -0.74
C ALA A 56 4.12 -19.95 -0.42
N GLU A 57 4.58 -20.05 0.81
CA GLU A 57 5.46 -21.13 1.25
C GLU A 57 4.80 -22.51 1.05
N GLY A 58 3.50 -22.64 1.33
CA GLY A 58 2.74 -23.86 1.05
C GLY A 58 2.81 -24.27 -0.41
N ARG A 59 2.70 -23.30 -1.34
CA ARG A 59 2.82 -23.53 -2.77
C ARG A 59 4.25 -23.82 -3.22
N ILE A 60 5.24 -23.13 -2.66
CA ILE A 60 6.67 -23.31 -2.97
C ILE A 60 7.14 -24.72 -2.57
N ARG A 61 6.63 -25.27 -1.45
CA ARG A 61 6.90 -26.65 -1.01
C ARG A 61 6.48 -27.72 -2.04
N GLN A 62 5.63 -27.36 -3.00
CA GLN A 62 5.19 -28.24 -4.10
C GLN A 62 5.95 -27.98 -5.41
N SER A 63 6.98 -27.13 -5.40
CA SER A 63 7.80 -26.84 -6.57
C SER A 63 8.84 -27.94 -6.84
N ALA A 64 9.53 -27.86 -7.97
CA ALA A 64 10.55 -28.85 -8.35
C ALA A 64 11.79 -28.84 -7.44
N ASP A 65 12.11 -27.69 -6.86
CA ASP A 65 13.24 -27.49 -5.94
C ASP A 65 12.80 -26.62 -4.74
N PRO A 66 12.02 -27.21 -3.81
CA PRO A 66 11.41 -26.45 -2.73
C PRO A 66 12.42 -25.88 -1.74
N GLU A 67 13.59 -26.52 -1.57
CA GLU A 67 14.61 -26.08 -0.60
C GLU A 67 15.22 -24.74 -1.04
N HIS A 68 15.78 -24.68 -2.26
CA HIS A 68 16.38 -23.45 -2.76
C HIS A 68 15.33 -22.35 -2.95
N ALA A 69 14.15 -22.69 -3.48
CA ALA A 69 13.09 -21.70 -3.70
C ALA A 69 12.57 -21.10 -2.38
N LEU A 70 12.45 -21.88 -1.30
CA LEU A 70 12.10 -21.34 0.02
C LEU A 70 13.20 -20.47 0.58
N ALA A 71 14.46 -20.90 0.48
CA ALA A 71 15.61 -20.12 0.95
C ALA A 71 15.64 -18.74 0.26
N ASP A 72 15.53 -18.71 -1.07
CA ASP A 72 15.50 -17.48 -1.85
C ASP A 72 14.29 -16.60 -1.52
N PHE A 73 13.10 -17.21 -1.33
CA PHE A 73 11.90 -16.47 -0.95
C PHE A 73 12.06 -15.82 0.44
N HIS A 74 12.64 -16.53 1.41
CA HIS A 74 12.92 -16.01 2.74
C HIS A 74 13.97 -14.90 2.71
N THR A 75 15.06 -15.06 1.96
CA THR A 75 16.05 -14.00 1.74
C THR A 75 15.42 -12.77 1.09
N ALA A 76 14.58 -12.95 0.06
CA ALA A 76 13.86 -11.84 -0.57
C ALA A 76 12.93 -11.13 0.42
N GLN A 77 12.23 -11.86 1.29
CA GLN A 77 11.37 -11.28 2.31
C GLN A 77 12.16 -10.51 3.37
N GLN A 78 13.34 -10.99 3.76
CA GLN A 78 14.25 -10.29 4.67
C GLN A 78 14.78 -8.99 4.05
N HIS A 79 15.26 -9.03 2.81
CA HIS A 79 15.71 -7.84 2.09
C HIS A 79 14.59 -6.82 1.90
N TRP A 80 13.38 -7.28 1.59
CA TRP A 80 12.22 -6.39 1.51
C TRP A 80 11.93 -5.70 2.85
N ALA A 81 12.03 -6.41 3.98
CA ALA A 81 11.81 -5.81 5.30
C ALA A 81 12.86 -4.74 5.63
N GLN A 82 14.12 -4.98 5.24
CA GLN A 82 15.20 -3.99 5.36
C GLN A 82 14.92 -2.76 4.48
N TYR A 83 14.50 -2.97 3.23
CA TYR A 83 14.08 -1.90 2.32
C TYR A 83 12.93 -1.08 2.90
N GLN A 84 11.85 -1.72 3.35
CA GLN A 84 10.71 -1.03 3.96
C GLN A 84 11.16 -0.16 5.13
N LYS A 85 12.01 -0.69 6.02
CA LYS A 85 12.55 0.07 7.15
C LYS A 85 13.36 1.28 6.69
N ALA A 86 14.28 1.09 5.76
CA ALA A 86 15.15 2.17 5.26
C ALA A 86 14.34 3.28 4.58
N GLU A 87 13.43 2.90 3.69
CA GLU A 87 12.56 3.84 2.95
C GLU A 87 11.64 4.62 3.89
N CYS A 88 10.99 3.95 4.85
CA CYS A 88 10.07 4.63 5.75
C CYS A 88 10.80 5.46 6.82
N ASN A 89 12.05 5.13 7.15
CA ASN A 89 12.91 6.02 7.93
C ASN A 89 13.31 7.25 7.12
N ALA A 90 13.61 7.13 5.82
CA ALA A 90 13.87 8.28 4.97
C ALA A 90 12.65 9.22 4.93
N ALA A 91 11.43 8.66 4.83
CA ALA A 91 10.19 9.42 4.94
C ALA A 91 10.00 10.07 6.31
N TYR A 92 10.42 9.42 7.40
CA TYR A 92 10.40 10.04 8.73
C TYR A 92 11.32 11.27 8.81
N GLU A 93 12.57 11.13 8.35
CA GLU A 93 13.57 12.20 8.42
C GLU A 93 13.23 13.39 7.51
N ALA A 94 12.70 13.13 6.32
CA ALA A 94 12.29 14.17 5.38
C ALA A 94 11.16 15.08 5.91
N TRP A 95 10.43 14.64 6.93
CA TRP A 95 9.33 15.38 7.55
C TRP A 95 9.64 15.80 8.99
N SER A 96 10.93 15.86 9.34
CA SER A 96 11.43 16.06 10.71
C SER A 96 11.00 17.37 11.39
N ASP A 97 10.60 18.39 10.61
CA ASP A 97 10.16 19.71 11.07
C ASP A 97 8.83 19.71 11.85
N GLY A 98 8.14 18.57 11.95
CA GLY A 98 6.88 18.49 12.69
C GLY A 98 6.50 17.09 13.17
N THR A 99 5.40 17.01 13.93
CA THR A 99 4.87 15.75 14.46
C THR A 99 4.27 14.84 13.37
N ILE A 100 4.02 15.37 12.17
CA ILE A 100 3.51 14.65 11.00
C ILE A 100 4.46 13.54 10.52
N ARG A 101 5.77 13.61 10.82
CA ARG A 101 6.76 12.58 10.46
C ARG A 101 6.36 11.17 10.82
N PHE A 102 5.72 10.98 11.97
CA PHE A 102 5.23 9.67 12.40
C PHE A 102 4.15 9.14 11.44
N SER A 103 3.19 9.99 11.10
CA SER A 103 2.14 9.64 10.14
C SER A 103 2.68 9.35 8.75
N MET A 104 3.70 10.08 8.29
CA MET A 104 4.35 9.83 7.00
C MET A 104 5.08 8.49 6.98
N ALA A 105 5.83 8.17 8.04
CA ALA A 105 6.50 6.89 8.17
C ALA A 105 5.50 5.71 8.22
N LEU A 106 4.41 5.84 9.00
CA LEU A 106 3.37 4.81 9.09
C LEU A 106 2.61 4.62 7.78
N THR A 107 2.32 5.70 7.06
CA THR A 107 1.72 5.65 5.72
C THR A 107 2.63 4.91 4.74
N CYS A 108 3.94 5.18 4.78
CA CYS A 108 4.93 4.45 4.00
C CYS A 108 4.90 2.94 4.32
N MET A 109 4.92 2.58 5.61
CA MET A 109 4.92 1.18 6.03
C MET A 109 3.67 0.44 5.56
N LEU A 110 2.49 1.07 5.72
CA LEU A 110 1.22 0.51 5.27
C LEU A 110 1.23 0.26 3.76
N ARG A 111 1.59 1.29 2.97
CA ARG A 111 1.67 1.22 1.50
C ARG A 111 2.59 0.09 1.05
N LEU A 112 3.81 0.03 1.58
CA LEU A 112 4.78 -0.99 1.18
C LEU A 112 4.33 -2.41 1.58
N THR A 113 3.66 -2.55 2.73
CA THR A 113 3.09 -3.84 3.17
C THR A 113 1.98 -4.31 2.23
N HIS A 114 1.10 -3.41 1.80
CA HIS A 114 0.07 -3.70 0.81
C HIS A 114 0.68 -4.10 -0.54
N SER A 115 1.65 -3.33 -1.06
CA SER A 115 2.36 -3.66 -2.30
C SER A 115 2.99 -5.05 -2.23
N ARG A 116 3.73 -5.36 -1.16
CA ARG A 116 4.35 -6.67 -1.00
C ARG A 116 3.34 -7.81 -0.93
N THR A 117 2.22 -7.59 -0.26
CA THR A 117 1.13 -8.59 -0.21
C THR A 117 0.57 -8.87 -1.61
N MET A 118 0.41 -7.84 -2.43
CA MET A 118 -0.01 -7.99 -3.83
C MET A 118 1.04 -8.73 -4.66
N ASP A 119 2.33 -8.38 -4.54
CA ASP A 119 3.42 -9.05 -5.26
C ASP A 119 3.48 -10.54 -4.93
N ILE A 120 3.35 -10.89 -3.64
CA ILE A 120 3.31 -12.28 -3.20
C ILE A 120 2.11 -13.00 -3.80
N TRP A 121 0.93 -12.38 -3.76
CA TRP A 121 -0.28 -12.96 -4.34
C TRP A 121 -0.11 -13.23 -5.84
N GLN A 122 0.35 -12.24 -6.60
CA GLN A 122 0.53 -12.37 -8.05
C GLN A 122 1.56 -13.45 -8.39
N MET A 123 2.73 -13.43 -7.76
CA MET A 123 3.82 -14.34 -8.10
C MET A 123 3.56 -15.78 -7.66
N TRP A 124 3.01 -15.97 -6.45
CA TRP A 124 3.00 -17.29 -5.81
C TRP A 124 1.62 -17.90 -5.66
N LEU A 125 0.55 -17.10 -5.71
CA LEU A 125 -0.81 -17.57 -5.40
C LEU A 125 -1.75 -17.53 -6.59
N THR A 126 -1.29 -17.07 -7.76
CA THR A 126 -2.03 -17.16 -9.02
C THR A 126 -1.39 -18.18 -9.96
N TYR A 127 -2.15 -18.59 -10.98
CA TYR A 127 -1.75 -19.60 -11.96
C TYR A 127 -1.90 -19.02 -13.37
N PRO A 128 -1.04 -19.42 -14.32
CA PRO A 128 -1.14 -18.97 -15.71
C PRO A 128 -2.31 -19.61 -16.47
N ASP A 129 -2.94 -20.66 -15.92
CA ASP A 129 -4.11 -21.33 -16.48
C ASP A 129 -5.42 -20.83 -15.82
N SER A 130 -6.50 -21.58 -15.97
CA SER A 130 -7.80 -21.26 -15.37
C SER A 130 -7.94 -21.69 -13.90
N THR A 131 -6.88 -22.18 -13.26
CA THR A 131 -6.91 -22.60 -11.86
C THR A 131 -7.17 -21.39 -10.95
N PRO A 132 -8.16 -21.47 -10.04
CA PRO A 132 -8.41 -20.39 -9.10
C PRO A 132 -7.19 -20.09 -8.20
N PRO A 133 -6.98 -18.81 -7.82
CA PRO A 133 -5.91 -18.45 -6.89
C PRO A 133 -6.01 -19.15 -5.54
N THR A 134 -4.86 -19.49 -4.94
CA THR A 134 -4.77 -20.18 -3.63
C THR A 134 -5.40 -19.35 -2.50
N LEU A 135 -5.27 -18.02 -2.58
CA LEU A 135 -6.00 -17.06 -1.74
C LEU A 135 -6.67 -16.03 -2.65
N PRO A 136 -7.79 -15.41 -2.21
CA PRO A 136 -8.39 -14.32 -2.96
C PRO A 136 -7.40 -13.17 -3.16
N LYS A 137 -7.61 -12.36 -4.20
CA LYS A 137 -6.84 -11.13 -4.40
C LYS A 137 -6.92 -10.27 -3.13
N PRO A 138 -5.80 -9.74 -2.61
CA PRO A 138 -5.85 -8.94 -1.40
C PRO A 138 -6.65 -7.66 -1.66
N VAL A 139 -7.61 -7.42 -0.78
CA VAL A 139 -8.37 -6.18 -0.72
C VAL A 139 -7.80 -5.38 0.45
N PHE A 140 -7.40 -4.16 0.18
CA PHE A 140 -6.94 -3.23 1.19
C PHE A 140 -8.12 -2.32 1.50
N ALA A 141 -8.59 -2.36 2.75
CA ALA A 141 -9.55 -1.38 3.20
C ALA A 141 -8.80 -0.06 3.33
N ASP A 142 -9.24 0.94 2.58
CA ASP A 142 -8.64 2.27 2.69
C ASP A 142 -8.94 2.90 4.07
N LYS A 143 -9.99 2.43 4.77
CA LYS A 143 -10.66 2.97 5.98
C LYS A 143 -9.81 3.48 7.15
#